data_AF-A0A4Z0W2D4-F1
#
_entry.id   AF-A0A4Z0W2D4-F1
#
_cell.length_a   1.000
_cell.length_b   1.000
_cell.length_c   1.000
_cell.angle_alpha   90.00
_cell.angle_beta   90.00
_cell.angle_gamma   90.00
#
_symmetry.space_group_name_H-M   'P 1'
#
loop_
_entity.id
_entity.type
_entity.pdbx_description
1 polymer ?
#
loop_
_entity_poly.entity_id
_entity_poly.type
_entity_poly.pdbx_seq_one_letter_code
_entity_poly.pdbx_strand_id
1 'polypeptide(L)'
;MTVSLIMFFGFGQREIDKYTIEKTPIFDLGVNIDIDRYSRRLENTRNLSYFSSGMMDFDYFVGNIDVNLESNEINIEPLTPNMYDDYKNLIVSIDNNYKEEVDYIEFFGLKLPIKQLKTPSIYMLLKPKIYLLNLEEYDEDLVDFINNRYFLLTEEEYRSWSFNKDILDNLDLYGSVLIDEKLLEKDNVRLLFENLSENGIITETEFKIINFKED
;
A
#
# COMPACT_ATOMS: atom_id res chain seq x y z
N MET A 1 7.17 -13.29 -15.83
CA MET A 1 7.94 -14.47 -15.32
C MET A 1 9.33 -14.10 -14.79
N THR A 2 9.64 -12.81 -14.70
CA THR A 2 10.97 -12.24 -14.41
C THR A 2 11.06 -11.70 -12.98
N VAL A 3 9.98 -11.18 -12.40
CA VAL A 3 9.97 -10.68 -11.00
C VAL A 3 10.05 -11.80 -9.96
N SER A 4 9.37 -12.92 -10.18
CA SER A 4 9.50 -14.13 -9.37
C SER A 4 10.92 -14.73 -9.44
N LEU A 5 11.60 -14.54 -10.57
CA LEU A 5 13.01 -14.90 -10.74
C LEU A 5 13.95 -13.92 -10.00
N ILE A 6 13.65 -12.61 -10.03
CA ILE A 6 14.41 -11.58 -9.29
C ILE A 6 14.26 -11.76 -7.79
N MET A 7 13.06 -12.08 -7.30
CA MET A 7 12.86 -12.47 -5.90
C MET A 7 13.59 -13.78 -5.59
N PHE A 8 13.52 -14.78 -6.46
CA PHE A 8 14.26 -16.03 -6.29
C PHE A 8 15.79 -15.83 -6.27
N PHE A 9 16.36 -14.89 -7.03
CA PHE A 9 17.78 -14.55 -6.98
C PHE A 9 18.16 -13.60 -5.83
N GLY A 10 17.24 -12.74 -5.37
CA GLY A 10 17.43 -11.87 -4.21
C GLY A 10 17.35 -12.64 -2.87
N PHE A 11 16.52 -13.68 -2.82
CA PHE A 11 16.33 -14.58 -1.68
C PHE A 11 17.05 -15.93 -1.81
N GLY A 12 17.63 -16.23 -2.97
CA GLY A 12 18.31 -17.48 -3.28
C GLY A 12 19.82 -17.30 -3.44
N GLN A 13 20.56 -17.78 -2.44
CA GLN A 13 22.02 -17.94 -2.39
C GLN A 13 22.87 -16.71 -2.02
N ARG A 14 23.13 -16.58 -0.72
CA ARG A 14 24.51 -16.50 -0.24
C ARG A 14 24.91 -17.85 0.31
N GLU A 15 25.51 -18.66 -0.55
CA GLU A 15 26.74 -19.47 -0.36
C GLU A 15 26.84 -20.42 -1.55
N ILE A 16 27.77 -20.09 -2.47
CA ILE A 16 28.20 -21.02 -3.51
C ILE A 16 29.22 -21.93 -2.84
N ASP A 17 28.87 -23.19 -2.66
CA ASP A 17 29.84 -24.28 -2.67
C ASP A 17 29.31 -25.43 -3.54
N LYS A 18 30.19 -25.95 -4.39
CA LYS A 18 29.91 -26.87 -5.50
C LYS A 18 29.16 -28.13 -5.07
N TYR A 19 28.01 -28.43 -5.68
CA TYR A 19 27.36 -29.73 -5.60
C TYR A 19 27.93 -30.70 -6.65
N THR A 20 28.72 -31.66 -6.20
CA THR A 20 28.70 -33.01 -6.78
C THR A 20 27.40 -33.66 -6.29
N ILE A 21 26.66 -34.36 -7.15
CA ILE A 21 25.39 -35.00 -6.79
C ILE A 21 25.64 -36.06 -5.71
N GLU A 22 25.48 -35.68 -4.45
CA GLU A 22 25.43 -36.57 -3.30
C GLU A 22 24.02 -36.52 -2.68
N LYS A 23 23.62 -37.64 -2.09
CA LYS A 23 22.28 -38.01 -1.59
C LYS A 23 21.56 -36.86 -0.87
N THR A 24 20.22 -36.88 -0.94
CA THR A 24 19.29 -35.99 -0.21
C THR A 24 19.84 -35.64 1.18
N PRO A 25 20.14 -34.36 1.47
CA PRO A 25 20.81 -33.99 2.71
C PRO A 25 19.89 -34.27 3.88
N ILE A 26 20.35 -35.12 4.80
CA ILE A 26 19.78 -35.24 6.14
C ILE A 26 20.48 -34.18 6.97
N PHE A 27 19.73 -33.17 7.41
CA PHE A 27 20.24 -32.15 8.33
C PHE A 27 20.26 -32.72 9.75
N ASP A 28 21.44 -33.01 10.28
CA ASP A 28 21.62 -33.26 11.71
C ASP A 28 21.91 -31.91 12.38
N LEU A 29 20.90 -31.37 13.06
CA LEU A 29 20.93 -30.03 13.63
C LEU A 29 21.37 -30.13 15.09
N GLY A 30 22.67 -29.95 15.34
CA GLY A 30 23.30 -30.05 16.66
C GLY A 30 23.04 -28.89 17.64
N VAL A 31 21.83 -28.30 17.64
CA VAL A 31 21.44 -27.25 18.59
C VAL A 31 19.94 -27.39 18.88
N ASN A 32 19.50 -27.04 20.09
CA ASN A 32 18.09 -27.04 20.47
C ASN A 32 17.34 -25.96 19.65
N ILE A 33 16.93 -26.32 18.45
CA ILE A 33 16.27 -25.44 17.48
C ILE A 33 14.80 -25.33 17.85
N ASP A 34 14.34 -24.09 17.97
CA ASP A 34 12.91 -23.76 18.02
C ASP A 34 12.30 -24.02 16.63
N ILE A 35 11.93 -25.28 16.38
CA ILE A 35 11.34 -25.74 15.11
C ILE A 35 10.10 -24.90 14.77
N ASP A 36 9.32 -24.51 15.77
CA ASP A 36 8.11 -23.71 15.59
C ASP A 36 8.43 -22.32 15.04
N ARG A 37 9.57 -21.72 15.42
CA ARG A 37 10.03 -20.44 14.88
C ARG A 37 10.43 -20.55 13.41
N TYR A 38 11.12 -21.62 13.01
CA TYR A 38 11.52 -21.83 11.62
C TYR A 38 10.32 -22.13 10.72
N SER A 39 9.40 -22.99 11.17
CA SER A 39 8.17 -23.29 10.43
C SER A 39 7.32 -22.03 10.21
N ARG A 40 7.17 -21.17 11.23
CA ARG A 40 6.47 -19.88 11.09
C ARG A 40 7.13 -18.95 10.08
N ARG A 41 8.47 -18.89 10.05
CA ARG A 41 9.19 -18.08 9.05
C ARG A 41 8.96 -18.58 7.62
N LEU A 42 9.01 -19.89 7.40
CA LEU A 42 8.74 -20.49 6.08
C LEU A 42 7.30 -20.24 5.63
N GLU A 43 6.33 -20.34 6.55
CA GLU A 43 4.94 -20.03 6.27
C GLU A 43 4.74 -18.56 5.89
N ASN A 44 5.32 -17.63 6.66
CA ASN A 44 5.28 -16.20 6.34
C ASN A 44 5.88 -15.91 4.96
N THR A 45 7.05 -16.46 4.64
CA THR A 45 7.67 -16.27 3.31
C THR A 45 6.79 -16.82 2.19
N ARG A 46 6.15 -17.97 2.40
CA ARG A 46 5.20 -18.54 1.43
C ARG A 46 3.98 -17.62 1.24
N ASN A 47 3.41 -17.12 2.33
CA ASN A 47 2.24 -16.24 2.29
C ASN A 47 2.56 -14.92 1.59
N LEU A 48 3.72 -14.31 1.87
CA LEU A 48 4.20 -13.14 1.16
C LEU A 48 4.39 -13.40 -0.34
N SER A 49 4.93 -14.56 -0.71
CA SER A 49 5.11 -14.93 -2.11
C SER A 49 3.77 -15.07 -2.85
N TYR A 50 2.77 -15.69 -2.22
CA TYR A 50 1.42 -15.79 -2.79
C TYR A 50 0.75 -14.43 -2.90
N PHE A 51 0.88 -13.62 -1.85
CA PHE A 51 0.30 -12.28 -1.83
C PHE A 51 0.91 -11.43 -2.94
N SER A 52 2.24 -11.39 -3.04
CA SER A 52 2.94 -10.63 -4.09
C SER A 52 2.58 -11.10 -5.49
N SER A 53 2.35 -12.41 -5.67
CA SER A 53 1.91 -12.97 -6.96
C SER A 53 0.48 -12.57 -7.28
N GLY A 54 -0.44 -12.65 -6.30
CA GLY A 54 -1.83 -12.23 -6.49
C GLY A 54 -1.98 -10.72 -6.68
N MET A 55 -1.09 -9.90 -6.10
CA MET A 55 -1.06 -8.46 -6.39
C MET A 55 -0.85 -8.17 -7.87
N MET A 56 -0.05 -8.99 -8.57
CA MET A 56 0.21 -8.83 -10.00
C MET A 56 -1.04 -9.04 -10.86
N ASP A 57 -2.07 -9.71 -10.34
CA ASP A 57 -3.34 -9.91 -11.05
C ASP A 57 -4.21 -8.64 -11.07
N PHE A 58 -3.92 -7.64 -10.23
CA PHE A 58 -4.69 -6.38 -10.13
C PHE A 58 -4.22 -5.27 -11.08
N ASP A 59 -3.29 -5.57 -11.99
CA ASP A 59 -2.65 -4.67 -12.98
C ASP A 59 -1.81 -3.53 -12.39
N TYR A 60 -2.38 -2.77 -11.45
CA TYR A 60 -1.76 -1.62 -10.82
C TYR A 60 -1.96 -1.63 -9.30
N PHE A 61 -0.92 -1.28 -8.57
CA PHE A 61 -1.02 -0.82 -7.19
C PHE A 61 -0.75 0.67 -7.11
N VAL A 62 -1.56 1.38 -6.32
CA VAL A 62 -1.43 2.82 -6.04
C VAL A 62 -1.63 3.03 -4.53
N GLY A 63 -0.61 3.58 -3.89
CA GLY A 63 -0.56 3.80 -2.45
C GLY A 63 0.86 3.63 -1.90
N ASN A 64 1.01 3.30 -0.63
CA ASN A 64 2.32 3.05 -0.04
C ASN A 64 2.56 1.54 0.17
N ILE A 65 3.77 1.09 -0.17
CA ILE A 65 4.26 -0.25 0.22
C ILE A 65 5.62 -0.09 0.87
N ASP A 66 5.74 -0.64 2.06
CA ASP A 66 6.98 -0.78 2.81
C ASP A 66 7.23 -2.26 3.15
N VAL A 67 8.49 -2.70 3.02
CA VAL A 67 8.87 -4.09 3.23
C VAL A 67 9.94 -4.15 4.30
N ASN A 68 9.60 -4.71 5.45
CA ASN A 68 10.56 -4.97 6.51
C ASN A 68 11.18 -6.35 6.33
N LEU A 69 12.41 -6.37 5.80
CA LEU A 69 13.17 -7.60 5.55
C LEU A 69 13.64 -8.31 6.83
N GLU A 70 13.74 -7.60 7.96
CA GLU A 70 14.15 -8.19 9.23
C GLU A 70 13.02 -8.98 9.89
N SER A 71 11.78 -8.46 9.81
CA SER A 71 10.58 -9.10 10.34
C SER A 71 9.82 -9.96 9.33
N ASN A 72 10.16 -9.91 8.03
CA ASN A 72 9.38 -10.49 6.93
C ASN A 72 7.92 -10.02 6.97
N GLU A 73 7.74 -8.70 7.10
CA GLU A 73 6.44 -8.05 7.10
C GLU A 73 6.32 -7.07 5.94
N ILE A 74 5.17 -7.08 5.27
CA ILE A 74 4.82 -6.06 4.27
C ILE A 74 3.74 -5.16 4.86
N ASN A 75 4.01 -3.86 4.85
CA ASN A 75 3.05 -2.81 5.20
C ASN A 75 2.48 -2.21 3.92
N ILE A 76 1.16 -2.13 3.84
CA ILE A 76 0.46 -1.68 2.63
C ILE A 76 -0.57 -0.64 3.02
N GLU A 77 -0.56 0.49 2.32
CA GLU A 77 -1.57 1.53 2.49
C GLU A 77 -2.21 1.80 1.12
N PRO A 78 -3.31 1.12 0.78
CA PRO A 78 -4.01 1.35 -0.49
C PRO A 78 -4.69 2.72 -0.49
N LEU A 79 -4.77 3.35 -1.67
CA LEU A 79 -5.33 4.68 -1.80
C LEU A 79 -6.85 4.74 -1.57
N THR A 80 -7.58 3.66 -1.91
CA THR A 80 -9.06 3.65 -1.91
C THR A 80 -9.67 2.45 -1.15
N PRO A 81 -10.92 2.59 -0.66
CA PRO A 81 -11.69 1.49 -0.07
C PRO A 81 -11.84 0.26 -0.98
N ASN A 82 -12.04 0.46 -2.28
CA ASN A 82 -12.18 -0.64 -3.24
C ASN A 82 -10.89 -1.47 -3.32
N MET A 83 -9.75 -0.79 -3.44
CA MET A 83 -8.45 -1.47 -3.44
C MET A 83 -8.19 -2.17 -2.11
N TYR A 84 -8.56 -1.55 -0.99
CA TYR A 84 -8.46 -2.21 0.32
C TYR A 84 -9.27 -3.51 0.35
N ASP A 85 -10.52 -3.49 -0.11
CA ASP A 85 -11.39 -4.66 -0.08
C ASP A 85 -10.88 -5.77 -1.03
N ASP A 86 -10.32 -5.40 -2.19
CA ASP A 86 -9.67 -6.32 -3.13
C ASP A 86 -8.44 -7.01 -2.50
N TYR A 87 -7.51 -6.24 -1.93
CA TYR A 87 -6.33 -6.79 -1.27
C TYR A 87 -6.65 -7.56 0.00
N LYS A 88 -7.68 -7.13 0.75
CA LYS A 88 -8.21 -7.89 1.88
C LYS A 88 -8.65 -9.28 1.46
N ASN A 89 -9.44 -9.39 0.38
CA ASN A 89 -9.92 -10.68 -0.11
C ASN A 89 -8.74 -11.59 -0.52
N LEU A 90 -7.71 -11.02 -1.15
CA LEU A 90 -6.48 -11.76 -1.45
C LEU A 90 -5.78 -12.24 -0.17
N ILE A 91 -5.55 -11.37 0.80
CA ILE A 91 -4.85 -11.69 2.06
C ILE A 91 -5.60 -12.79 2.83
N VAL A 92 -6.92 -12.65 2.99
CA VAL A 92 -7.76 -13.62 3.71
C VAL A 92 -7.81 -14.98 2.99
N SER A 93 -7.63 -15.01 1.66
CA SER A 93 -7.53 -16.28 0.92
C SER A 93 -6.22 -17.03 1.14
N ILE A 94 -5.16 -16.32 1.54
CA ILE A 94 -3.81 -16.86 1.76
C ILE A 94 -3.60 -17.26 3.22
N ASP A 95 -4.08 -16.42 4.15
CA ASP A 95 -3.86 -16.60 5.59
C ASP A 95 -5.18 -16.43 6.37
N ASN A 96 -5.60 -17.51 7.01
CA ASN A 96 -6.81 -17.52 7.84
C ASN A 96 -6.57 -16.93 9.25
N ASN A 97 -5.32 -16.67 9.64
CA ASN A 97 -4.96 -16.04 10.90
C ASN A 97 -4.84 -14.52 10.73
N TYR A 98 -5.97 -13.85 10.55
CA TYR A 98 -6.05 -12.41 10.40
C TYR A 98 -6.90 -11.76 11.50
N LYS A 99 -6.62 -10.49 11.75
CA LYS A 99 -7.48 -9.60 12.54
C LYS A 99 -7.83 -8.39 11.70
N GLU A 100 -9.10 -8.04 11.70
CA GLU A 100 -9.60 -6.83 11.06
C GLU A 100 -10.20 -5.92 12.13
N GLU A 101 -9.84 -4.64 12.06
CA GLU A 101 -10.38 -3.60 12.92
C GLU A 101 -10.85 -2.44 12.05
N VAL A 102 -12.03 -1.90 12.37
CA VAL A 102 -12.60 -0.72 11.73
C VAL A 102 -12.84 0.32 12.80
N ASP A 103 -12.20 1.46 12.64
CA ASP A 103 -12.33 2.63 13.49
C ASP A 103 -12.77 3.84 12.64
N TYR A 104 -13.02 4.99 13.27
CA TYR A 104 -13.48 6.19 12.59
C TYR A 104 -12.80 7.43 13.14
N ILE A 105 -12.40 8.33 12.24
CA ILE A 105 -12.10 9.71 12.59
C ILE A 105 -13.33 10.56 12.31
N GLU A 106 -13.79 11.29 13.33
CA GLU A 106 -14.84 12.29 13.18
C GLU A 106 -14.23 13.60 12.67
N PHE A 107 -14.71 14.11 11.54
CA PHE A 107 -14.17 15.29 10.89
C PHE A 107 -15.28 16.14 10.28
N PHE A 108 -15.49 17.37 10.79
CA PHE A 108 -16.59 18.27 10.39
C PHE A 108 -17.97 17.59 10.28
N GLY A 109 -18.26 16.62 11.15
CA GLY A 109 -19.52 15.87 11.15
C GLY A 109 -19.56 14.65 10.21
N LEU A 110 -18.48 14.39 9.46
CA LEU A 110 -18.25 13.15 8.73
C LEU A 110 -17.58 12.10 9.62
N LYS A 111 -17.84 10.82 9.33
CA LYS A 111 -17.21 9.68 9.99
C LYS A 111 -16.35 8.93 9.00
N LEU A 112 -15.11 9.37 8.88
CA LEU A 112 -14.19 8.82 7.89
C LEU A 112 -13.63 7.48 8.40
N PRO A 113 -13.77 6.39 7.64
CA PRO A 113 -13.37 5.06 8.11
C PRO A 113 -11.86 4.89 8.10
N ILE A 114 -11.34 4.27 9.16
CA ILE A 114 -10.00 3.70 9.23
C ILE A 114 -10.15 2.19 9.25
N LYS A 115 -9.66 1.50 8.22
CA LYS A 115 -9.69 0.03 8.15
C LYS A 115 -8.28 -0.52 8.34
N GLN A 116 -8.15 -1.52 9.18
CA GLN A 116 -6.89 -2.19 9.50
C GLN A 116 -7.05 -3.69 9.33
N LEU A 117 -6.12 -4.31 8.62
CA LEU A 117 -6.02 -5.76 8.51
C LEU A 117 -4.60 -6.20 8.89
N LYS A 118 -4.49 -7.14 9.81
CA LYS A 118 -3.21 -7.65 10.29
C LYS A 118 -3.15 -9.17 10.24
N THR A 119 -2.10 -9.69 9.63
CA THR A 119 -1.66 -11.09 9.68
C THR A 119 -0.24 -11.14 10.27
N PRO A 120 0.36 -12.32 10.49
CA PRO A 120 1.76 -12.45 10.90
C PRO A 120 2.80 -11.93 9.91
N SER A 121 2.43 -11.64 8.65
CA SER A 121 3.36 -11.21 7.59
C SER A 121 2.88 -10.00 6.79
N ILE A 122 1.63 -9.59 6.92
CA ILE A 122 1.04 -8.48 6.15
C ILE A 122 0.25 -7.61 7.09
N TYR A 123 0.54 -6.31 7.06
CA TYR A 123 -0.25 -5.27 7.68
C TYR A 123 -0.78 -4.33 6.61
N MET A 124 -2.09 -4.11 6.61
CA MET A 124 -2.75 -3.23 5.65
C MET A 124 -3.58 -2.18 6.39
N LEU A 125 -3.35 -0.92 6.04
CA LEU A 125 -4.00 0.24 6.68
C LEU A 125 -4.60 1.15 5.61
N LEU A 126 -5.92 1.31 5.65
CA LEU A 126 -6.61 2.39 4.95
C LEU A 126 -6.96 3.46 5.99
N LYS A 127 -6.49 4.67 5.77
CA LYS A 127 -6.84 5.84 6.58
C LYS A 127 -7.05 7.05 5.66
N PRO A 128 -7.89 8.01 6.06
CA PRO A 128 -8.12 9.19 5.24
C PRO A 128 -6.86 10.01 5.04
N LYS A 129 -6.57 10.37 3.80
CA LYS A 129 -5.35 11.10 3.43
C LYS A 129 -5.57 12.09 2.31
N ILE A 130 -4.73 13.11 2.29
CA ILE A 130 -4.62 14.01 1.16
C ILE A 130 -3.21 13.92 0.60
N TYR A 131 -3.11 13.66 -0.68
CA TYR A 131 -1.85 13.63 -1.39
C TYR A 131 -1.66 14.94 -2.14
N LEU A 132 -0.56 15.62 -1.84
CA LEU A 132 -0.10 16.78 -2.59
C LEU A 132 0.86 16.30 -3.67
N LEU A 133 0.52 16.61 -4.92
CA LEU A 133 1.26 16.16 -6.09
C LEU A 133 1.84 17.36 -6.83
N ASN A 134 3.15 17.35 -7.05
CA ASN A 134 3.75 18.18 -8.09
C ASN A 134 3.51 17.53 -9.45
N LEU A 135 2.43 17.89 -10.14
CA LEU A 135 2.08 17.28 -11.44
C LEU A 135 3.16 17.50 -12.52
N GLU A 136 4.05 18.49 -12.35
CA GLU A 136 5.16 18.71 -13.28
C GLU A 136 6.24 17.62 -13.22
N GLU A 137 6.28 16.81 -12.14
CA GLU A 137 7.24 15.72 -11.97
C GLU A 137 6.78 14.40 -12.60
N TYR A 138 5.54 14.34 -13.07
CA TYR A 138 4.92 13.15 -13.66
C TYR A 138 4.70 13.33 -15.16
N ASP A 139 4.72 12.22 -15.88
CA ASP A 139 4.39 12.15 -17.30
C ASP A 139 2.87 12.24 -17.55
N GLU A 140 2.49 12.75 -18.72
CA GLU A 140 1.09 13.00 -19.09
C GLU A 140 0.24 11.71 -19.05
N ASP A 141 0.80 10.59 -19.50
CA ASP A 141 0.13 9.28 -19.47
C ASP A 141 -0.22 8.83 -18.03
N LEU A 142 0.67 9.11 -17.07
CA LEU A 142 0.45 8.77 -15.66
C LEU A 142 -0.55 9.72 -15.00
N VAL A 143 -0.50 11.01 -15.32
CA VAL A 143 -1.49 11.98 -14.86
C VAL A 143 -2.88 11.61 -15.38
N ASP A 144 -2.99 11.24 -16.65
CA ASP A 144 -4.24 10.76 -17.26
C ASP A 144 -4.73 9.46 -16.60
N PHE A 145 -3.84 8.52 -16.34
CA PHE A 145 -4.17 7.30 -15.61
C PHE A 145 -4.74 7.61 -14.22
N ILE A 146 -4.07 8.50 -13.48
CA ILE A 146 -4.49 8.92 -12.14
C ILE A 146 -5.88 9.58 -12.21
N ASN A 147 -6.05 10.55 -13.10
CA ASN A 147 -7.28 11.34 -13.22
C ASN A 147 -8.50 10.47 -13.62
N ASN A 148 -8.28 9.42 -14.41
CA ASN A 148 -9.34 8.51 -14.81
C ASN A 148 -9.79 7.53 -13.71
N ARG A 149 -8.97 7.29 -12.68
CA ARG A 149 -9.20 6.25 -11.67
C ARG A 149 -9.36 6.77 -10.24
N TYR A 150 -8.82 7.95 -9.95
CA TYR A 150 -8.80 8.55 -8.63
C TYR A 150 -9.32 9.98 -8.71
N PHE A 151 -9.76 10.50 -7.57
CA PHE A 151 -10.13 11.90 -7.49
C PHE A 151 -8.86 12.76 -7.42
N LEU A 152 -8.46 13.29 -8.56
CA LEU A 152 -7.41 14.30 -8.71
C LEU A 152 -8.07 15.67 -8.86
N LEU A 153 -7.59 16.65 -8.10
CA LEU A 153 -8.05 18.02 -8.19
C LEU A 153 -6.95 18.92 -8.72
N THR A 154 -7.16 19.42 -9.93
CA THR A 154 -6.23 20.31 -10.63
C THR A 154 -6.64 21.79 -10.53
N GLU A 155 -5.78 22.70 -10.99
CA GLU A 155 -6.12 24.12 -11.12
C GLU A 155 -7.34 24.38 -12.03
N GLU A 156 -7.54 23.59 -13.09
CA GLU A 156 -8.62 23.79 -14.05
C GLU A 156 -10.00 23.47 -13.44
N GLU A 157 -10.02 22.45 -12.59
CA GLU A 157 -11.20 21.93 -11.90
C GLU A 157 -11.52 22.74 -10.63
N TYR A 158 -10.58 23.51 -10.13
CA TYR A 158 -10.74 24.28 -8.90
C TYR A 158 -11.91 25.28 -8.99
N ARG A 159 -12.79 25.20 -8.00
CA ARG A 159 -13.92 26.11 -7.80
C ARG A 159 -13.97 26.53 -6.33
N SER A 160 -13.65 27.79 -6.04
CA SER A 160 -13.52 28.31 -4.66
C SER A 160 -14.75 28.11 -3.78
N TRP A 161 -15.95 28.15 -4.36
CA TRP A 161 -17.24 28.04 -3.68
C TRP A 161 -17.65 26.60 -3.33
N SER A 162 -17.07 25.58 -3.97
CA SER A 162 -17.37 24.17 -3.70
C SER A 162 -16.19 23.39 -3.11
N PHE A 163 -14.97 23.92 -3.21
CA PHE A 163 -13.72 23.25 -2.82
C PHE A 163 -13.80 22.46 -1.51
N ASN A 164 -14.17 23.09 -0.39
CA ASN A 164 -14.22 22.42 0.91
C ASN A 164 -15.18 21.23 0.91
N LYS A 165 -16.33 21.38 0.25
CA LYS A 165 -17.33 20.33 0.16
C LYS A 165 -16.81 19.18 -0.71
N ASP A 166 -16.23 19.50 -1.86
CA ASP A 166 -15.70 18.52 -2.79
C ASP A 166 -14.59 17.67 -2.12
N ILE A 167 -13.68 18.29 -1.37
CA ILE A 167 -12.66 17.55 -0.62
C ILE A 167 -13.28 16.60 0.42
N LEU A 168 -14.23 17.10 1.21
CA LEU A 168 -14.86 16.32 2.27
C LEU A 168 -15.68 15.14 1.74
N ASP A 169 -16.50 15.38 0.70
CA ASP A 169 -17.32 14.35 0.06
C ASP A 169 -16.42 13.27 -0.58
N ASN A 170 -15.29 13.66 -1.19
CA ASN A 170 -14.37 12.71 -1.79
C ASN A 170 -13.52 11.95 -0.77
N LEU A 171 -13.16 12.54 0.37
CA LEU A 171 -12.53 11.81 1.47
C LEU A 171 -13.45 10.71 2.03
N ASP A 172 -14.76 10.98 2.11
CA ASP A 172 -15.76 9.99 2.56
C ASP A 172 -15.93 8.85 1.53
N LEU A 173 -15.97 9.19 0.23
CA LEU A 173 -16.17 8.23 -0.86
C LEU A 173 -14.92 7.40 -1.19
N TYR A 174 -13.78 8.07 -1.36
CA TYR A 174 -12.55 7.47 -1.88
C TYR A 174 -11.52 7.19 -0.81
N GLY A 175 -11.73 7.62 0.44
CA GLY A 175 -10.75 7.53 1.52
C GLY A 175 -9.59 8.52 1.34
N SER A 176 -9.07 8.68 0.12
CA SER A 176 -7.98 9.61 -0.17
C SER A 176 -8.30 10.54 -1.33
N VAL A 177 -7.72 11.74 -1.29
CA VAL A 177 -7.86 12.77 -2.33
C VAL A 177 -6.48 13.18 -2.83
N LEU A 178 -6.32 13.31 -4.14
CA LEU A 178 -5.10 13.79 -4.78
C LEU A 178 -5.29 15.25 -5.20
N ILE A 179 -4.31 16.11 -4.94
CA ILE A 179 -4.41 17.55 -5.16
C ILE A 179 -3.12 18.05 -5.79
N ASP A 180 -3.22 18.82 -6.86
CA ASP A 180 -2.08 19.56 -7.43
C ASP A 180 -1.55 20.57 -6.41
N GLU A 181 -0.27 20.47 -6.06
CA GLU A 181 0.36 21.32 -5.06
C GLU A 181 0.28 22.82 -5.40
N LYS A 182 0.16 23.18 -6.69
CA LYS A 182 -0.03 24.57 -7.14
C LYS A 182 -1.27 25.21 -6.54
N LEU A 183 -2.28 24.42 -6.17
CA LEU A 183 -3.49 24.92 -5.51
C LEU A 183 -3.20 25.53 -4.14
N LEU A 184 -2.07 25.19 -3.49
CA LEU A 184 -1.64 25.78 -2.22
C LEU A 184 -1.28 27.27 -2.33
N GLU A 185 -1.05 27.79 -3.54
CA GLU A 185 -0.88 29.23 -3.78
C GLU A 185 -2.16 30.03 -3.46
N LYS A 186 -3.32 29.37 -3.39
CA LYS A 186 -4.60 30.00 -3.07
C LYS A 186 -4.81 29.98 -1.55
N ASP A 187 -4.95 31.16 -0.94
CA ASP A 187 -5.03 31.30 0.53
C ASP A 187 -6.10 30.42 1.20
N ASN A 188 -7.26 30.28 0.58
CA ASN A 188 -8.35 29.47 1.11
C ASN A 188 -8.06 27.96 1.06
N VAL A 189 -7.27 27.51 0.07
CA VAL A 189 -6.81 26.13 -0.02
C VAL A 189 -5.80 25.87 1.08
N ARG A 190 -4.78 26.72 1.22
CA ARG A 190 -3.77 26.60 2.28
C ARG A 190 -4.39 26.53 3.67
N LEU A 191 -5.34 27.42 3.98
CA LEU A 191 -6.06 27.42 5.25
C LEU A 191 -6.86 26.13 5.49
N LEU A 192 -7.46 25.55 4.45
CA LEU A 192 -8.17 24.27 4.60
C LEU A 192 -7.17 23.17 4.99
N PHE A 193 -6.02 23.09 4.32
CA PHE A 193 -4.99 22.10 4.59
C PHE A 193 -4.38 22.21 5.99
N GLU A 194 -4.12 23.43 6.45
CA GLU A 194 -3.69 23.68 7.83
C GLU A 194 -4.72 23.14 8.83
N ASN A 195 -6.00 23.45 8.62
CA ASN A 195 -7.08 22.92 9.46
C ASN A 195 -7.21 21.38 9.39
N LEU A 196 -7.06 20.79 8.19
CA LEU A 196 -7.10 19.34 7.98
C LEU A 196 -5.99 18.63 8.77
N SER A 197 -4.77 19.16 8.68
CA SER A 197 -3.59 18.64 9.37
C SER A 197 -3.72 18.75 10.90
N GLU A 198 -4.15 19.91 11.41
CA GLU A 198 -4.37 20.12 12.85
C GLU A 198 -5.41 19.16 13.47
N ASN A 199 -6.38 18.72 12.66
CA ASN A 199 -7.44 17.82 13.08
C ASN A 199 -7.16 16.35 12.71
N GLY A 200 -5.92 16.02 12.34
CA GLY A 200 -5.43 14.64 12.22
C GLY A 200 -5.56 14.00 10.84
N ILE A 201 -5.95 14.75 9.80
CA ILE A 201 -5.86 14.25 8.42
C ILE A 201 -4.43 14.43 7.93
N ILE A 202 -3.80 13.32 7.56
CA ILE A 202 -2.40 13.30 7.15
C ILE A 202 -2.31 13.78 5.69
N THR A 203 -1.42 14.74 5.47
CA THR A 203 -1.03 15.19 4.14
C THR A 203 0.30 14.54 3.77
N GLU A 204 0.35 13.83 2.65
CA GLU A 204 1.56 13.19 2.12
C GLU A 204 1.90 13.73 0.73
N THR A 205 3.18 13.80 0.38
CA THR A 205 3.63 14.27 -0.94
C THR A 205 4.01 13.13 -1.87
N GLU A 206 4.02 11.90 -1.36
CA GLU A 206 4.55 10.75 -2.09
C GLU A 206 3.61 9.55 -1.96
N PHE A 207 3.41 8.86 -3.07
CA PHE A 207 2.87 7.50 -3.11
C PHE A 207 3.54 6.72 -4.24
N LYS A 208 3.45 5.39 -4.19
CA LYS A 208 3.99 4.50 -5.22
C LYS A 208 2.88 4.07 -6.17
N ILE A 209 3.16 4.17 -7.47
CA ILE A 209 2.40 3.52 -8.52
C ILE A 209 3.26 2.36 -9.03
N ILE A 210 2.75 1.14 -8.91
CA ILE A 210 3.42 -0.06 -9.40
C ILE A 210 2.57 -0.64 -10.51
N ASN A 211 3.07 -0.59 -11.74
CA ASN A 211 2.51 -1.30 -12.87
C ASN A 211 3.06 -2.73 -12.89
N PHE A 212 2.19 -3.73 -12.78
CA PHE A 212 2.60 -5.14 -12.79
C PHE A 212 2.59 -5.75 -14.21
N LYS A 213 2.10 -5.02 -15.22
CA LYS A 213 1.93 -5.50 -16.59
C LYS A 213 3.03 -5.05 -17.58
N GLU A 214 3.90 -4.13 -17.19
CA GLU A 214 5.02 -3.71 -18.04
C GLU A 214 6.28 -4.54 -17.78
N ASP A 215 6.93 -4.94 -18.89
CA ASP A 215 8.15 -5.75 -18.94
C ASP A 215 9.43 -4.96 -18.60
#